data_AF-A0A7X3DIL8-F1
#
_entry.id   AF-A0A7X3DIL8-F1
#
_cell.length_a   1.000
_cell.length_b   1.000
_cell.length_c   1.000
_cell.angle_alpha   90.00
_cell.angle_beta   90.00
_cell.angle_gamma   90.00
#
_symmetry.space_group_name_H-M   'P 1'
#
loop_
_entity.id
_entity.type
_entity.pdbx_description
1 polymer ?
#
loop_
_entity_poly.entity_id
_entity_poly.type
_entity_poly.pdbx_seq_one_letter_code
_entity_poly.pdbx_strand_id
1 'polypeptide(L)'
;MKNIPELSCAIVEDLLPTYVERLTSEETNMAVEAHLASCPACAAKRAAMGAKETEAAGQNAEETAREVDYLKKVRHRGRRRIMLAVLATLLVLAAGFAAKVFIIGSPLDADGVAVSSQEEDDTLRVHISSRGSGNAFWDWTVDNQDGVVTITARSVLVSPLFRDGGGTVEVPLEGVTEIWLGRAGWGRMIWQDDVVISADAWALYQSRTPYAGENSLVGRALAAVDTWYGPPIVDYTISLQTSQEPYGLTIHFSDVTAHMSGAGRALDKRMYATAPTLLALIGNLGQVQWTYAAPDGTAVTRSVTLEEVDQALPDWIEAYNLDAGADWTAPESVKDYAASPAALQQLLDLTCLGFYVVTEEDGTTIFTPQF
;
A
#
# COMPACT_ATOMS: atom_id res chain seq x y z
N MET A 1 -81.82 55.22 14.42
CA MET A 1 -80.95 55.55 15.57
C MET A 1 -81.19 54.46 16.60
N LYS A 2 -80.25 53.52 16.79
CA LYS A 2 -80.40 52.48 17.83
C LYS A 2 -80.17 53.16 19.19
N ASN A 3 -81.15 53.07 20.09
CA ASN A 3 -80.98 53.48 21.48
C ASN A 3 -79.89 52.61 22.10
N ILE A 4 -78.79 53.22 22.53
CA ILE A 4 -77.76 52.52 23.31
C ILE A 4 -78.33 52.38 24.73
N PRO A 5 -78.43 51.18 25.30
CA PRO A 5 -78.95 50.99 26.65
C PRO A 5 -78.02 51.64 27.67
N GLU A 6 -78.58 52.46 28.57
CA GLU A 6 -77.84 52.99 29.71
C GLU A 6 -77.58 51.87 30.72
N LEU A 7 -76.35 51.36 30.75
CA LEU A 7 -75.92 50.38 31.74
C LEU A 7 -75.66 51.07 33.10
N SER A 8 -76.07 50.42 34.19
CA SER A 8 -75.72 50.87 35.53
C SER A 8 -74.26 50.53 35.87
N CYS A 9 -73.65 51.28 36.79
CA CYS A 9 -72.27 51.03 37.23
C CYS A 9 -72.08 49.60 37.75
N ALA A 10 -73.05 49.03 38.47
CA ALA A 10 -72.97 47.66 39.00
C ALA A 10 -72.84 46.61 37.89
N ILE A 11 -73.63 46.76 36.82
CA ILE A 11 -73.60 45.85 35.67
C ILE A 11 -72.27 45.99 34.92
N VAL A 12 -71.77 47.21 34.75
CA VAL A 12 -70.47 47.44 34.10
C VAL A 12 -69.34 46.85 34.94
N GLU A 13 -69.35 47.02 36.25
CA GLU A 13 -68.35 46.44 37.15
C GLU A 13 -68.31 44.91 37.11
N ASP A 14 -69.46 44.24 37.04
CA ASP A 14 -69.53 42.78 36.90
C ASP A 14 -69.01 42.30 35.53
N LEU A 15 -69.18 43.10 34.49
CA LEU A 15 -68.74 42.79 33.13
C LEU A 15 -67.29 43.21 32.84
N LEU A 16 -66.68 44.07 33.67
CA LEU A 16 -65.32 44.58 33.45
C LEU A 16 -64.25 43.47 33.37
N PRO A 17 -64.23 42.43 34.22
CA PRO A 17 -63.22 41.37 34.14
C PRO A 17 -63.26 40.62 32.81
N THR A 18 -64.45 40.18 32.38
CA THR A 18 -64.63 39.45 31.12
C THR A 18 -64.44 40.34 29.89
N TYR A 19 -64.72 41.64 30.01
CA TYR A 19 -64.40 42.65 28.99
C TYR A 19 -62.88 42.87 28.84
N VAL A 20 -62.14 42.93 29.94
CA VAL A 20 -60.67 43.08 29.93
C VAL A 20 -60.00 41.84 29.32
N GLU A 21 -60.50 40.64 29.63
CA GLU A 21 -60.09 39.36 29.03
C GLU A 21 -60.55 39.18 27.57
N ARG A 22 -61.27 40.15 26.99
CA ARG A 22 -61.82 40.14 25.63
C ARG A 22 -62.77 38.97 25.32
N LEU A 23 -63.54 38.54 26.31
CA LEU A 23 -64.49 37.43 26.21
C LEU A 23 -65.95 37.89 26.06
N THR A 24 -66.21 39.19 25.95
CA THR A 24 -67.53 39.79 25.73
C THR A 24 -67.85 39.98 24.25
N SER A 25 -69.14 39.95 23.89
CA SER A 25 -69.59 40.19 22.51
C SER A 25 -69.44 41.66 22.10
N GLU A 26 -69.40 41.92 20.79
CA GLU A 26 -69.19 43.28 20.25
C GLU A 26 -70.28 44.28 20.67
N GLU A 27 -71.53 43.82 20.77
CA GLU A 27 -72.65 44.65 21.26
C GLU A 27 -72.47 45.04 22.74
N THR A 28 -71.98 44.11 23.57
CA THR A 28 -71.65 44.38 24.98
C THR A 28 -70.44 45.32 25.10
N ASN A 29 -69.43 45.18 24.23
CA ASN A 29 -68.27 46.07 24.20
C ASN A 29 -68.68 47.53 23.94
N MET A 30 -69.55 47.76 22.95
CA MET A 30 -70.04 49.10 22.64
C MET A 30 -70.78 49.75 23.81
N ALA A 31 -71.58 48.97 24.54
CA ALA A 31 -72.33 49.46 25.69
C ALA A 31 -71.43 49.75 26.90
N VAL A 32 -70.44 48.89 27.16
CA VAL A 32 -69.43 49.10 28.22
C VAL A 32 -68.56 50.32 27.90
N GLU A 33 -68.10 50.48 26.66
CA GLU A 33 -67.28 51.63 26.23
C GLU A 33 -68.02 52.96 26.34
N ALA A 34 -69.30 53.00 25.95
CA ALA A 34 -70.14 54.18 26.10
C ALA A 34 -70.28 54.59 27.58
N HIS A 35 -70.40 53.64 28.50
CA HIS A 35 -70.46 53.91 29.94
C HIS A 35 -69.10 54.33 30.53
N LEU A 36 -68.01 53.72 30.08
CA LEU A 36 -66.66 54.11 30.53
C LEU A 36 -66.29 55.54 30.11
N ALA A 37 -66.82 56.01 28.98
CA ALA A 37 -66.63 57.39 28.53
C ALA A 37 -67.35 58.43 29.42
N SER A 38 -68.45 58.04 30.07
CA SER A 38 -69.26 58.93 30.92
C SER A 38 -69.02 58.75 32.42
N CYS A 39 -68.48 57.61 32.87
CA CYS A 39 -68.23 57.30 34.27
C CYS A 39 -66.73 57.13 34.59
N PRO A 40 -66.07 58.13 35.23
CA PRO A 40 -64.64 58.07 35.54
C PRO A 40 -64.30 57.01 36.60
N ALA A 41 -65.24 56.62 37.47
CA ALA A 41 -65.02 55.59 38.48
C ALA A 41 -64.86 54.19 37.86
N CYS A 42 -65.72 53.85 36.89
CA CYS A 42 -65.62 52.59 36.15
C CYS A 42 -64.38 52.56 35.23
N ALA A 43 -64.03 53.70 34.62
CA ALA A 43 -62.80 53.86 33.83
C ALA A 43 -61.54 53.60 34.66
N ALA A 44 -61.48 54.12 35.89
CA ALA A 44 -60.37 53.87 36.81
C ALA A 44 -60.27 52.39 37.21
N LYS A 45 -61.39 51.70 37.45
CA LYS A 45 -61.41 50.26 37.77
C LYS A 45 -60.89 49.41 36.60
N ARG A 46 -61.30 49.70 35.36
CA ARG A 46 -60.76 49.04 34.16
C ARG A 46 -59.24 49.27 34.05
N ALA A 47 -58.78 50.51 34.21
CA ALA A 47 -57.37 50.84 34.12
C ALA A 47 -56.54 50.08 35.18
N ALA A 48 -57.06 49.98 36.40
CA ALA A 48 -56.44 49.21 37.48
C ALA A 48 -56.38 47.70 37.19
N MET A 49 -57.41 47.13 36.53
CA MET A 49 -57.41 45.73 36.12
C MET A 49 -56.45 45.46 34.96
N GLY A 50 -56.43 46.32 33.95
CA GLY A 50 -55.47 46.22 32.83
C GLY A 50 -54.02 46.40 33.27
N ALA A 51 -53.75 47.26 34.26
CA ALA A 51 -52.43 47.40 34.87
C ALA A 51 -51.95 46.11 35.57
N LYS A 52 -52.84 45.43 36.30
CA LYS A 52 -52.51 44.14 36.94
C LYS A 52 -52.29 43.01 35.93
N GLU A 53 -53.05 42.97 34.85
CA GLU A 53 -52.88 41.96 33.79
C GLU A 53 -51.58 42.20 33.00
N THR A 54 -51.22 43.45 32.75
CA THR A 54 -49.94 43.80 32.09
C THR A 54 -48.74 43.55 32.99
N GLU A 55 -48.84 43.79 34.30
CA GLU A 55 -47.81 43.41 35.27
C GLU A 55 -47.66 41.89 35.37
N ALA A 56 -48.76 41.13 35.43
CA ALA A 56 -48.74 39.67 35.47
C ALA A 56 -48.20 39.06 34.16
N ALA A 57 -48.56 39.63 33.00
CA ALA A 57 -48.01 39.22 31.71
C ALA A 57 -46.52 39.58 31.58
N GLY A 58 -46.09 40.72 32.12
CA GLY A 58 -44.68 41.12 32.18
C GLY A 58 -43.85 40.19 33.07
N GLN A 59 -44.37 39.83 34.25
CA GLN A 59 -43.73 38.89 35.17
C GLN A 59 -43.61 37.48 34.57
N ASN A 60 -44.69 36.98 33.94
CA ASN A 60 -44.67 35.68 33.25
C ASN A 60 -43.71 35.67 32.05
N ALA A 61 -43.64 36.78 31.30
CA ALA A 61 -42.70 36.91 30.18
C ALA A 61 -41.24 36.97 30.66
N GLU A 62 -40.96 37.66 31.77
CA GLU A 62 -39.63 37.72 32.38
C GLU A 62 -39.19 36.38 32.97
N GLU A 63 -40.11 35.66 33.65
CA GLU A 63 -39.88 34.32 34.17
C GLU A 63 -39.62 33.31 33.04
N THR A 64 -40.44 33.34 31.98
CA THR A 64 -40.25 32.51 30.78
C THR A 64 -38.91 32.82 30.09
N ALA A 65 -38.52 34.11 29.99
CA ALA A 65 -37.24 34.49 29.42
C ALA A 65 -36.05 33.98 30.26
N ARG A 66 -36.17 34.03 31.60
CA ARG A 66 -35.16 33.52 32.54
C ARG A 66 -35.05 32.00 32.49
N GLU A 67 -36.15 31.27 32.36
CA GLU A 67 -36.15 29.81 32.15
C GLU A 67 -35.51 29.42 30.82
N VAL A 68 -35.87 30.12 29.74
CA VAL A 68 -35.26 29.90 28.42
C VAL A 68 -33.76 30.18 28.44
N ASP A 69 -33.30 31.23 29.14
CA ASP A 69 -31.88 31.52 29.30
C ASP A 69 -31.17 30.48 30.18
N TYR A 70 -31.82 30.01 31.25
CA TYR A 70 -31.31 28.91 32.09
C TYR A 70 -31.17 27.61 31.28
N LEU A 71 -32.18 27.24 30.49
CA LEU A 71 -32.14 26.06 29.63
C LEU A 71 -31.05 26.19 28.55
N LYS A 72 -30.88 27.37 27.94
CA LYS A 72 -29.78 27.65 27.01
C LYS A 72 -28.42 27.50 27.69
N LYS A 73 -28.26 28.03 28.91
CA LYS A 73 -27.02 27.98 29.71
C LYS A 73 -26.66 26.55 30.12
N VAL A 74 -27.64 25.76 30.56
CA VAL A 74 -27.45 24.34 30.90
C VAL A 74 -27.11 23.52 29.65
N ARG A 75 -27.81 23.74 28.53
CA ARG A 75 -27.51 23.07 27.25
C ARG A 75 -26.11 23.43 26.74
N HIS A 76 -25.69 24.68 26.88
CA HIS A 76 -24.34 25.12 26.48
C HIS A 76 -23.26 24.51 27.38
N ARG A 77 -23.51 24.37 28.69
CA ARG A 77 -22.59 23.73 29.63
C ARG A 77 -22.48 22.22 29.39
N GLY A 78 -23.60 21.55 29.11
CA GLY A 78 -23.64 20.14 28.71
C GLY A 78 -22.92 19.89 27.38
N ARG A 79 -23.21 20.70 26.34
CA ARG A 79 -22.50 20.63 25.05
C ARG A 79 -21.01 20.88 25.19
N ARG A 80 -20.58 21.84 26.03
CA ARG A 80 -19.15 22.09 26.28
C ARG A 80 -18.48 20.88 26.95
N ARG A 81 -19.14 20.22 27.90
CA ARG A 81 -18.60 18.99 28.53
C ARG A 81 -18.51 17.84 27.53
N ILE A 82 -19.53 17.64 26.69
CA ILE A 82 -19.51 16.63 25.63
C ILE A 82 -18.40 16.94 24.62
N MET A 83 -18.28 18.19 24.17
CA MET A 83 -17.21 18.62 23.26
C MET A 83 -15.82 18.42 23.88
N LEU A 84 -15.64 18.74 25.17
CA LEU A 84 -14.38 18.48 25.87
C LEU A 84 -14.09 16.99 25.98
N ALA A 85 -15.10 16.16 26.26
CA ALA A 85 -14.94 14.71 26.30
C ALA A 85 -14.57 14.15 24.92
N VAL A 86 -15.28 14.57 23.86
CA VAL A 86 -14.97 14.19 22.47
C VAL A 86 -13.57 14.64 22.08
N LEU A 87 -13.19 15.89 22.38
CA LEU A 87 -11.86 16.41 22.10
C LEU A 87 -10.78 15.64 22.86
N ALA A 88 -11.00 15.34 24.14
CA ALA A 88 -10.07 14.54 24.93
C ALA A 88 -9.91 13.13 24.36
N THR A 89 -11.00 12.47 23.97
CA THR A 89 -10.94 11.16 23.31
C THR A 89 -10.18 11.24 21.99
N LEU A 90 -10.44 12.25 21.16
CA LEU A 90 -9.71 12.46 19.90
C LEU A 90 -8.21 12.70 20.15
N LEU A 91 -7.85 13.45 21.18
CA LEU A 91 -6.45 13.69 21.56
C LEU A 91 -5.76 12.40 22.01
N VAL A 92 -6.41 11.56 22.82
CA VAL A 92 -5.85 10.27 23.24
C VAL A 92 -5.64 9.34 22.05
N LEU A 93 -6.62 9.26 21.14
CA LEU A 93 -6.50 8.46 19.91
C LEU A 93 -5.37 9.00 19.02
N ALA A 94 -5.28 10.32 18.84
CA ALA A 94 -4.21 10.95 18.08
C ALA A 94 -2.83 10.70 18.70
N ALA A 95 -2.72 10.79 20.04
CA ALA A 95 -1.48 10.50 20.75
C ALA A 95 -1.08 9.03 20.62
N GLY A 96 -2.05 8.10 20.73
CA GLY A 96 -1.80 6.67 20.52
C GLY A 96 -1.35 6.37 19.09
N PHE A 97 -1.99 6.97 18.09
CA PHE A 97 -1.58 6.86 16.68
C PHE A 97 -0.18 7.46 16.45
N ALA A 98 0.10 8.64 17.00
CA ALA A 98 1.43 9.25 16.92
C ALA A 98 2.50 8.36 17.58
N ALA A 99 2.25 7.81 18.76
CA ALA A 99 3.17 6.88 19.41
C ALA A 99 3.39 5.61 18.56
N LYS A 100 2.33 5.08 17.93
CA LYS A 100 2.44 3.91 17.05
C LYS A 100 3.32 4.17 15.83
N VAL A 101 3.25 5.36 15.24
CA VAL A 101 3.92 5.68 13.98
C VAL A 101 5.33 6.27 14.18
N PHE A 102 5.55 7.05 15.24
CA PHE A 102 6.82 7.75 15.49
C PHE A 102 7.71 7.09 16.54
N ILE A 103 7.18 6.21 17.40
CA ILE A 103 7.97 5.59 18.47
C ILE A 103 7.98 4.07 18.31
N ILE A 104 6.81 3.43 18.36
CA ILE A 104 6.73 1.96 18.37
C ILE A 104 7.09 1.41 16.99
N GLY A 105 6.56 1.99 15.91
CA GLY A 105 6.84 1.55 14.54
C GLY A 105 6.27 0.18 14.20
N SER A 106 6.62 -0.33 13.03
CA SER A 106 6.43 -1.72 12.59
C SER A 106 7.79 -2.41 12.47
N PRO A 107 7.84 -3.75 12.36
CA PRO A 107 9.06 -4.41 11.90
C PRO A 107 9.53 -3.83 10.56
N LEU A 108 10.85 -3.80 10.36
CA LEU A 108 11.45 -3.46 9.07
C LEU A 108 10.87 -4.35 7.97
N ASP A 109 10.45 -3.72 6.89
CA ASP A 109 10.03 -4.39 5.66
C ASP A 109 11.23 -4.51 4.73
N ALA A 110 11.63 -5.75 4.42
CA ALA A 110 12.80 -6.03 3.62
C ALA A 110 12.66 -5.55 2.17
N ASP A 111 11.43 -5.48 1.65
CA ASP A 111 11.17 -5.00 0.28
C ASP A 111 11.20 -3.47 0.19
N GLY A 112 10.99 -2.78 1.31
CA GLY A 112 11.04 -1.32 1.42
C GLY A 112 12.46 -0.72 1.52
N VAL A 113 13.51 -1.55 1.49
CA VAL A 113 14.90 -1.12 1.73
C VAL A 113 15.88 -1.60 0.67
N ALA A 114 16.85 -0.74 0.36
CA ALA A 114 18.04 -1.09 -0.38
C ALA A 114 19.09 -1.67 0.58
N VAL A 115 19.81 -2.70 0.12
CA VAL A 115 20.88 -3.35 0.84
C VAL A 115 22.11 -3.32 -0.05
N SER A 116 23.23 -2.89 0.51
CA SER A 116 24.55 -3.10 -0.08
C SER A 116 25.45 -3.72 0.98
N SER A 117 26.28 -4.67 0.60
CA SER A 117 27.19 -5.33 1.52
C SER A 117 28.61 -5.30 1.00
N GLN A 118 29.55 -5.30 1.93
CA GLN A 118 30.96 -5.42 1.66
C GLN A 118 31.55 -6.39 2.68
N GLU A 119 32.30 -7.35 2.20
CA GLU A 119 33.05 -8.26 3.05
C GLU A 119 34.46 -7.71 3.29
N GLU A 120 34.89 -7.69 4.55
CA GLU A 120 36.23 -7.28 4.97
C GLU A 120 36.60 -8.12 6.20
N ASP A 121 37.75 -8.80 6.17
CA ASP A 121 38.31 -9.57 7.29
C ASP A 121 37.30 -10.55 7.96
N ASP A 122 36.66 -11.44 7.19
CA ASP A 122 35.68 -12.43 7.67
C ASP A 122 34.44 -11.81 8.35
N THR A 123 34.19 -10.53 8.05
CA THR A 123 33.03 -9.77 8.55
C THR A 123 32.28 -9.17 7.38
N LEU A 124 30.99 -9.46 7.30
CA LEU A 124 30.11 -8.84 6.33
C LEU A 124 29.53 -7.54 6.91
N ARG A 125 29.94 -6.41 6.35
CA ARG A 125 29.34 -5.11 6.63
C ARG A 125 28.12 -4.91 5.73
N VAL A 126 26.94 -4.93 6.33
CA VAL A 126 25.66 -4.75 5.65
C VAL A 126 25.16 -3.32 5.86
N HIS A 127 25.04 -2.56 4.78
CA HIS A 127 24.44 -1.24 4.78
C HIS A 127 23.00 -1.32 4.28
N ILE A 128 22.06 -0.88 5.11
CA ILE A 128 20.63 -0.88 4.80
C ILE A 128 20.14 0.56 4.77
N SER A 129 19.39 0.93 3.73
CA SER A 129 18.76 2.25 3.62
C SER A 129 17.34 2.16 3.09
N SER A 130 16.46 3.05 3.54
CA SER A 130 15.08 3.09 3.06
C SER A 130 15.03 3.60 1.63
N ARG A 131 14.20 2.96 0.80
CA ARG A 131 13.87 3.48 -0.53
C ARG A 131 12.97 4.72 -0.46
N GLY A 132 12.30 4.95 0.67
CA GLY A 132 11.43 6.10 0.89
C GLY A 132 12.03 7.10 1.87
N SER A 133 11.88 8.39 1.59
CA SER A 133 12.42 9.47 2.44
C SER A 133 11.65 9.70 3.75
N GLY A 134 10.51 9.02 3.95
CA GLY A 134 9.64 9.20 5.11
C GLY A 134 9.96 8.30 6.30
N ASN A 135 10.81 7.29 6.12
CA ASN A 135 11.06 6.26 7.13
C ASN A 135 12.41 6.46 7.81
N ALA A 136 12.44 6.17 9.12
CA ALA A 136 13.64 6.01 9.91
C ALA A 136 13.66 4.62 10.56
N PHE A 137 14.85 4.11 10.85
CA PHE A 137 15.04 2.81 11.49
C PHE A 137 15.73 2.97 12.83
N TRP A 138 15.29 2.19 13.82
CA TRP A 138 15.92 2.12 15.13
C TRP A 138 15.78 0.71 15.71
N ASP A 139 16.45 0.46 16.84
CA ASP A 139 16.43 -0.86 17.50
C ASP A 139 16.97 -2.00 16.60
N TRP A 140 18.11 -1.74 15.97
CA TRP A 140 18.81 -2.75 15.16
C TRP A 140 19.25 -3.92 16.04
N THR A 141 18.87 -5.13 15.64
CA THR A 141 19.21 -6.37 16.33
C THR A 141 19.81 -7.36 15.34
N VAL A 142 20.92 -7.97 15.72
CA VAL A 142 21.55 -9.09 15.03
C VAL A 142 21.49 -10.29 15.97
N ASP A 143 20.81 -11.33 15.53
CA ASP A 143 20.67 -12.57 16.30
C ASP A 143 21.15 -13.74 15.46
N ASN A 144 22.08 -14.53 15.99
CA ASN A 144 22.61 -15.73 15.34
C ASN A 144 22.10 -16.95 16.10
N GLN A 145 21.33 -17.79 15.41
CA GLN A 145 20.86 -19.08 15.92
C GLN A 145 21.40 -20.19 15.02
N ASP A 146 22.40 -20.92 15.53
CA ASP A 146 23.00 -22.08 14.87
C ASP A 146 23.46 -21.82 13.41
N GLY A 147 24.05 -20.64 13.17
CA GLY A 147 24.56 -20.24 11.85
C GLY A 147 23.54 -19.47 10.99
N VAL A 148 22.29 -19.36 11.43
CA VAL A 148 21.28 -18.51 10.78
C VAL A 148 21.23 -17.16 11.48
N VAL A 149 21.73 -16.13 10.80
CA VAL A 149 21.73 -14.76 11.29
C VAL A 149 20.47 -14.02 10.81
N THR A 150 19.81 -13.31 11.72
CA THR A 150 18.70 -12.42 11.39
C THR A 150 19.03 -10.99 11.78
N ILE A 151 18.89 -10.07 10.82
CA ILE A 151 19.04 -8.63 10.99
C ILE A 151 17.64 -8.03 11.03
N THR A 152 17.26 -7.43 12.16
CA THR A 152 15.94 -6.82 12.33
C THR A 152 16.05 -5.40 12.85
N ALA A 153 15.04 -4.58 12.56
CA ALA A 153 14.91 -3.22 13.09
C ALA A 153 13.43 -2.81 13.16
N ARG A 154 13.16 -1.70 13.82
CA ARG A 154 11.85 -1.02 13.85
C ARG A 154 11.83 0.11 12.83
N SER A 155 10.81 0.10 11.97
CA SER A 155 10.50 1.16 11.01
C SER A 155 9.49 2.15 11.61
N VAL A 156 9.86 3.42 11.68
CA VAL A 156 9.04 4.55 12.16
C VAL A 156 9.06 5.69 11.14
N LEU A 157 8.16 6.66 11.26
CA LEU A 157 8.31 7.90 10.49
C LEU A 157 9.46 8.75 11.03
N VAL A 158 10.16 9.42 10.10
CA VAL A 158 11.22 10.38 10.43
C VAL A 158 10.69 11.44 11.41
N SER A 159 11.45 11.66 12.48
CA SER A 159 11.11 12.62 13.53
C SER A 159 12.37 13.16 14.22
N PRO A 160 12.26 14.17 15.09
CA PRO A 160 13.41 14.63 15.87
C PRO A 160 14.08 13.55 16.72
N LEU A 161 13.34 12.49 17.11
CA LEU A 161 13.83 11.35 17.90
C LEU A 161 14.57 10.32 17.03
N PHE A 162 14.06 10.05 15.83
CA PHE A 162 14.61 9.05 14.91
C PHE A 162 14.74 9.67 13.52
N ARG A 163 15.99 9.94 13.10
CA ARG A 163 16.30 10.67 11.86
C ARG A 163 16.92 9.80 10.79
N ASP A 164 17.52 8.68 11.17
CA ASP A 164 18.33 7.86 10.29
C ASP A 164 17.45 6.95 9.45
N GLY A 165 17.42 7.22 8.14
CA GLY A 165 16.72 6.38 7.15
C GLY A 165 17.45 5.09 6.81
N GLY A 166 18.48 4.72 7.57
CA GLY A 166 19.32 3.57 7.31
C GLY A 166 20.12 3.15 8.54
N GLY A 167 20.87 2.07 8.39
CA GLY A 167 21.75 1.53 9.41
C GLY A 167 22.86 0.72 8.77
N THR A 168 23.98 0.60 9.49
CA THR A 168 25.06 -0.31 9.11
C THR A 168 25.19 -1.33 10.22
N VAL A 169 25.26 -2.60 9.82
CA VAL A 169 25.33 -3.74 10.72
C VAL A 169 26.52 -4.59 10.28
N GLU A 170 27.29 -5.09 11.24
CA GLU A 170 28.44 -5.96 10.99
C GLU A 170 28.10 -7.36 11.47
N VAL A 171 28.33 -8.36 10.61
CA VAL A 171 28.06 -9.78 10.87
C VAL A 171 29.36 -10.55 10.70
N PRO A 172 29.98 -11.06 11.80
CA PRO A 172 31.07 -12.02 11.69
C PRO A 172 30.59 -13.28 10.98
N LEU A 173 31.33 -13.76 9.99
CA LEU A 173 30.92 -14.89 9.13
C LEU A 173 31.30 -16.26 9.71
N GLU A 174 32.16 -16.31 10.74
CA GLU A 174 32.54 -17.57 11.39
C GLU A 174 31.32 -18.40 11.83
N GLY A 175 31.12 -19.55 11.18
CA GLY A 175 30.01 -20.47 11.45
C GLY A 175 28.64 -20.01 10.95
N VAL A 176 28.57 -18.96 10.14
CA VAL A 176 27.34 -18.46 9.52
C VAL A 176 27.07 -19.21 8.21
N THR A 177 25.84 -19.68 8.04
CA THR A 177 25.36 -20.33 6.81
C THR A 177 24.40 -19.43 6.03
N GLU A 178 23.62 -18.59 6.73
CA GLU A 178 22.61 -17.73 6.12
C GLU A 178 22.50 -16.39 6.86
N ILE A 179 22.27 -15.30 6.11
CA ILE A 179 21.93 -14.00 6.69
C ILE A 179 20.61 -13.52 6.09
N TRP A 180 19.66 -13.24 6.98
CA TRP A 180 18.32 -12.77 6.66
C TRP A 180 18.12 -11.33 7.10
N LEU A 181 17.52 -10.51 6.23
CA LEU A 181 16.94 -9.24 6.59
C LEU A 181 15.47 -9.44 6.95
N GLY A 182 15.15 -9.24 8.22
CA GLY A 182 13.87 -9.65 8.80
C GLY A 182 13.97 -11.03 9.45
N ARG A 183 12.81 -11.65 9.70
CA ARG A 183 12.74 -12.98 10.32
C ARG A 183 13.11 -14.07 9.31
N ALA A 184 13.92 -15.05 9.72
CA ALA A 184 14.24 -16.21 8.88
C ALA A 184 12.97 -16.89 8.32
N GLY A 185 12.98 -17.19 7.01
CA GLY A 185 11.86 -17.79 6.27
C GLY A 185 10.71 -16.84 5.90
N TRP A 186 10.68 -15.61 6.43
CA TRP A 186 9.66 -14.60 6.10
C TRP A 186 10.25 -13.32 5.51
N GLY A 187 11.48 -12.97 5.91
CA GLY A 187 12.23 -11.83 5.40
C GLY A 187 12.92 -12.14 4.06
N ARG A 188 13.90 -11.32 3.72
CA ARG A 188 14.75 -11.51 2.54
C ARG A 188 16.09 -12.10 2.93
N MET A 189 16.48 -13.22 2.33
CA MET A 189 17.85 -13.71 2.42
C MET A 189 18.77 -12.76 1.64
N ILE A 190 19.85 -12.30 2.27
CA ILE A 190 20.82 -11.35 1.69
C ILE A 190 22.22 -11.94 1.54
N TRP A 191 22.48 -13.10 2.14
CA TRP A 191 23.73 -13.83 2.03
C TRP A 191 23.50 -15.31 2.36
N GLN A 192 24.18 -16.20 1.64
CA GLN A 192 24.21 -17.64 1.87
C GLN A 192 25.48 -18.23 1.29
N ASP A 193 26.14 -19.13 2.02
CA ASP A 193 27.30 -19.92 1.56
C ASP A 193 28.36 -19.06 0.84
N ASP A 194 28.83 -17.99 1.48
CA ASP A 194 29.82 -17.03 0.94
C ASP A 194 29.36 -16.21 -0.27
N VAL A 195 28.07 -16.27 -0.61
CA VAL A 195 27.47 -15.52 -1.72
C VAL A 195 26.50 -14.47 -1.19
N VAL A 196 26.76 -13.20 -1.52
CA VAL A 196 25.79 -12.11 -1.31
C VAL A 196 24.63 -12.28 -2.28
N ILE A 197 23.40 -12.31 -1.74
CA ILE A 197 22.19 -12.49 -2.53
C ILE A 197 21.59 -11.12 -2.86
N SER A 198 21.54 -10.80 -4.16
CA SER A 198 20.85 -9.60 -4.63
C SER A 198 19.34 -9.70 -4.42
N ALA A 199 18.67 -8.54 -4.35
CA ALA A 199 17.21 -8.51 -4.25
C ALA A 199 16.54 -9.17 -5.47
N ASP A 200 17.17 -9.10 -6.64
CA ASP A 200 16.67 -9.67 -7.89
C ASP A 200 16.84 -11.19 -7.94
N ALA A 201 18.00 -11.72 -7.53
CA ALA A 201 18.19 -13.16 -7.36
C ALA A 201 17.17 -13.73 -6.36
N TRP A 202 16.95 -13.06 -5.23
CA TRP A 202 15.93 -13.46 -4.27
C TRP A 202 14.51 -13.45 -4.87
N ALA A 203 14.16 -12.42 -5.64
CA ALA A 203 12.85 -12.33 -6.29
C ALA A 203 12.65 -13.45 -7.32
N LEU A 204 13.66 -13.75 -8.14
CA LEU A 204 13.64 -14.86 -9.09
C LEU A 204 13.52 -16.20 -8.36
N TYR A 205 14.27 -16.41 -7.28
CA TYR A 205 14.24 -17.65 -6.49
C TYR A 205 12.84 -17.93 -5.92
N GLN A 206 12.14 -16.89 -5.46
CA GLN A 206 10.76 -16.98 -4.96
C GLN A 206 9.71 -17.17 -6.06
N SER A 207 10.07 -16.93 -7.33
CA SER A 207 9.19 -17.09 -8.49
C SER A 207 9.22 -18.49 -9.08
N ARG A 208 10.14 -19.35 -8.62
CA ARG A 208 10.28 -20.74 -9.07
C ARG A 208 8.97 -21.50 -8.98
N THR A 209 8.79 -22.41 -9.92
CA THR A 209 7.68 -23.36 -9.94
C THR A 209 8.17 -24.75 -10.33
N PRO A 210 7.74 -25.81 -9.67
CA PRO A 210 8.13 -27.16 -10.05
C PRO A 210 7.50 -27.60 -11.38
N TYR A 211 6.38 -26.98 -11.81
CA TYR A 211 5.57 -27.46 -12.91
C TYR A 211 5.10 -26.35 -13.86
N ALA A 212 5.34 -26.55 -15.16
CA ALA A 212 4.99 -25.62 -16.24
C ALA A 212 3.47 -25.50 -16.47
N GLY A 213 2.65 -26.45 -16.02
CA GLY A 213 1.18 -26.38 -16.20
C GLY A 213 0.46 -25.44 -15.24
N GLU A 214 1.17 -24.82 -14.31
CA GLU A 214 0.60 -23.79 -13.43
C GLU A 214 0.77 -22.39 -14.05
N ASN A 215 -0.13 -22.03 -14.98
CA ASN A 215 -0.04 -20.77 -15.74
C ASN A 215 0.22 -19.54 -14.86
N SER A 216 -0.42 -19.45 -13.69
CA SER A 216 -0.23 -18.32 -12.77
C SER A 216 1.18 -18.26 -12.17
N LEU A 217 1.79 -19.41 -11.87
CA LEU A 217 3.17 -19.46 -11.36
C LEU A 217 4.19 -19.21 -12.47
N VAL A 218 3.96 -19.76 -13.67
CA VAL A 218 4.80 -19.45 -14.84
C VAL A 218 4.75 -17.96 -15.18
N GLY A 219 3.56 -17.33 -15.11
CA GLY A 219 3.42 -15.89 -15.28
C GLY A 219 4.19 -15.07 -14.24
N ARG A 220 4.28 -15.54 -12.99
CA ARG A 220 5.12 -14.90 -11.96
C ARG A 220 6.60 -15.03 -12.27
N ALA A 221 7.07 -16.19 -12.72
CA ALA A 221 8.46 -16.38 -13.13
C ALA A 221 8.84 -15.46 -14.30
N LEU A 222 7.98 -15.35 -15.31
CA LEU A 222 8.17 -14.44 -16.44
C LEU A 222 8.22 -12.97 -16.00
N ALA A 223 7.32 -12.54 -15.12
CA ALA A 223 7.32 -11.17 -14.59
C ALA A 223 8.62 -10.86 -13.81
N ALA A 224 9.16 -11.82 -13.06
CA ALA A 224 10.42 -11.66 -12.36
C ALA A 224 11.61 -11.56 -13.35
N VAL A 225 11.63 -12.39 -14.39
CA VAL A 225 12.63 -12.33 -15.47
C VAL A 225 12.55 -11.01 -16.25
N ASP A 226 11.35 -10.50 -16.53
CA ASP A 226 11.15 -9.20 -17.19
C ASP A 226 11.58 -8.03 -16.29
N THR A 227 11.42 -8.15 -14.98
CA THR A 227 11.89 -7.12 -14.03
C THR A 227 13.42 -7.04 -14.04
N TRP A 228 14.10 -8.19 -14.04
CA TRP A 228 15.57 -8.26 -14.01
C TRP A 228 16.21 -7.88 -15.34
N TYR A 229 15.85 -8.57 -16.43
CA TYR A 229 16.47 -8.36 -17.74
C TYR A 229 15.90 -7.15 -18.50
N GLY A 230 14.97 -6.41 -17.89
CA GLY A 230 14.14 -5.41 -18.55
C GLY A 230 13.00 -6.04 -19.38
N PRO A 231 11.86 -5.35 -19.50
CA PRO A 231 10.73 -5.87 -20.27
C PRO A 231 11.08 -5.97 -21.76
N PRO A 232 10.44 -6.88 -22.51
CA PRO A 232 10.59 -6.93 -23.95
C PRO A 232 10.09 -5.64 -24.60
N ILE A 233 10.57 -5.39 -25.83
CA ILE A 233 10.23 -4.19 -26.60
C ILE A 233 8.76 -4.14 -27.06
N VAL A 234 8.04 -5.25 -26.92
CA VAL A 234 6.63 -5.42 -27.29
C VAL A 234 5.94 -6.36 -26.31
N ASP A 235 4.62 -6.24 -26.23
CA ASP A 235 3.78 -7.17 -25.46
C ASP A 235 3.84 -8.59 -26.04
N TYR A 236 3.57 -9.57 -25.17
CA TYR A 236 3.52 -10.97 -25.53
C TYR A 236 2.39 -11.72 -24.83
N THR A 237 2.04 -12.88 -25.37
CA THR A 237 1.22 -13.90 -24.72
C THR A 237 2.00 -15.19 -24.57
N ILE A 238 1.51 -16.16 -23.82
CA ILE A 238 2.18 -17.44 -23.61
C ILE A 238 1.28 -18.62 -23.93
N SER A 239 1.88 -19.70 -24.40
CA SER A 239 1.26 -21.02 -24.47
C SER A 239 2.18 -22.06 -23.82
N LEU A 240 1.56 -23.12 -23.28
CA LEU A 240 2.24 -24.15 -22.51
C LEU A 240 1.91 -25.51 -23.11
N GLN A 241 2.94 -26.28 -23.43
CA GLN A 241 2.81 -27.68 -23.82
C GLN A 241 3.06 -28.57 -22.60
N THR A 242 1.99 -29.18 -22.08
CA THR A 242 2.06 -30.04 -20.91
C THR A 242 1.44 -31.41 -21.08
N SER A 243 1.16 -31.82 -22.33
CA SER A 243 0.58 -33.13 -22.63
C SER A 243 1.62 -34.26 -22.64
N GLN A 244 2.87 -33.96 -22.98
CA GLN A 244 3.97 -34.91 -23.05
C GLN A 244 5.31 -34.19 -22.92
N GLU A 245 6.35 -34.93 -22.56
CA GLU A 245 7.72 -34.42 -22.54
C GLU A 245 8.29 -34.28 -23.98
N PRO A 246 9.16 -33.29 -24.22
CA PRO A 246 9.57 -32.24 -23.29
C PRO A 246 8.45 -31.20 -23.05
N TYR A 247 8.26 -30.80 -21.78
CA TYR A 247 7.34 -29.71 -21.44
C TYR A 247 7.87 -28.39 -22.03
N GLY A 248 6.98 -27.62 -22.64
CA GLY A 248 7.36 -26.43 -23.41
C GLY A 248 6.65 -25.16 -22.95
N LEU A 249 7.37 -24.05 -22.99
CA LEU A 249 6.85 -22.69 -22.85
C LEU A 249 7.08 -21.96 -24.18
N THR A 250 6.02 -21.48 -24.82
CA THR A 250 6.13 -20.67 -26.03
C THR A 250 5.66 -19.24 -25.74
N ILE A 251 6.52 -18.27 -26.00
CA ILE A 251 6.24 -16.83 -25.84
C ILE A 251 5.91 -16.25 -27.22
N HIS A 252 4.69 -15.74 -27.38
CA HIS A 252 4.20 -15.16 -28.63
C HIS A 252 4.25 -13.64 -28.55
N PHE A 253 5.29 -13.04 -29.13
CA PHE A 253 5.41 -11.59 -29.26
C PHE A 253 4.42 -11.04 -30.29
N SER A 254 3.94 -9.82 -30.05
CA SER A 254 2.99 -9.13 -30.93
C SER A 254 3.49 -9.00 -32.37
N ASP A 255 2.59 -9.18 -33.35
CA ASP A 255 2.91 -9.03 -34.78
C ASP A 255 3.34 -7.61 -35.17
N VAL A 256 3.21 -6.62 -34.27
CA VAL A 256 3.75 -5.27 -34.44
C VAL A 256 5.27 -5.29 -34.70
N THR A 257 5.97 -6.37 -34.31
CA THR A 257 7.39 -6.57 -34.62
C THR A 257 7.71 -6.49 -36.11
N ALA A 258 6.77 -6.86 -37.00
CA ALA A 258 6.95 -6.75 -38.45
C ALA A 258 7.19 -5.30 -38.91
N HIS A 259 6.74 -4.32 -38.13
CA HIS A 259 6.86 -2.90 -38.44
C HIS A 259 7.97 -2.20 -37.64
N MET A 260 8.76 -2.95 -36.86
CA MET A 260 9.81 -2.42 -35.99
C MET A 260 11.19 -2.88 -36.48
N SER A 261 11.99 -1.94 -36.99
CA SER A 261 13.34 -2.25 -37.46
C SER A 261 14.21 -2.83 -36.34
N GLY A 262 14.82 -4.00 -36.59
CA GLY A 262 15.68 -4.68 -35.63
C GLY A 262 14.97 -5.43 -34.51
N ALA A 263 13.63 -5.47 -34.48
CA ALA A 263 12.87 -6.12 -33.41
C ALA A 263 13.22 -7.60 -33.24
N GLY A 264 13.26 -8.37 -34.34
CA GLY A 264 13.62 -9.80 -34.29
C GLY A 264 14.98 -10.04 -33.64
N ARG A 265 16.02 -9.31 -34.06
CA ARG A 265 17.37 -9.43 -33.47
C ARG A 265 17.39 -9.06 -31.99
N ALA A 266 16.64 -8.03 -31.59
CA ALA A 266 16.56 -7.62 -30.19
C ALA A 266 15.83 -8.67 -29.33
N LEU A 267 14.73 -9.24 -29.84
CA LEU A 267 13.97 -10.30 -29.19
C LEU A 267 14.78 -11.60 -29.10
N ASP A 268 15.45 -12.02 -30.17
CA ASP A 268 16.32 -13.19 -30.16
C ASP A 268 17.44 -13.03 -29.12
N LYS A 269 18.17 -11.91 -29.16
CA LYS A 269 19.23 -11.64 -28.19
C LYS A 269 18.70 -11.70 -26.75
N ARG A 270 17.53 -11.12 -26.50
CA ARG A 270 16.87 -11.18 -25.19
C ARG A 270 16.56 -12.62 -24.82
N MET A 271 15.85 -13.35 -25.69
CA MET A 271 15.33 -14.67 -25.37
C MET A 271 16.44 -15.70 -25.18
N TYR A 272 17.53 -15.60 -25.94
CA TYR A 272 18.70 -16.44 -25.70
C TYR A 272 19.38 -16.15 -24.36
N ALA A 273 19.33 -14.91 -23.86
CA ALA A 273 19.85 -14.58 -22.54
C ALA A 273 18.91 -15.03 -21.40
N THR A 274 17.58 -15.00 -21.60
CA THR A 274 16.61 -15.30 -20.53
C THR A 274 16.17 -16.77 -20.47
N ALA A 275 16.25 -17.50 -21.59
CA ALA A 275 15.81 -18.89 -21.65
C ALA A 275 16.51 -19.82 -20.64
N PRO A 276 17.83 -19.74 -20.40
CA PRO A 276 18.49 -20.55 -19.37
C PRO A 276 17.90 -20.31 -17.97
N THR A 277 17.63 -19.04 -17.61
CA THR A 277 16.97 -18.71 -16.34
C THR A 277 15.55 -19.28 -16.27
N LEU A 278 14.77 -19.22 -17.35
CA LEU A 278 13.43 -19.82 -17.38
C LEU A 278 13.46 -21.34 -17.25
N LEU A 279 14.42 -22.01 -17.89
CA LEU A 279 14.65 -23.46 -17.78
C LEU A 279 15.05 -23.86 -16.36
N ALA A 280 15.84 -23.03 -15.68
CA ALA A 280 16.19 -23.24 -14.28
C ALA A 280 14.99 -23.04 -13.34
N LEU A 281 14.23 -21.96 -13.51
CA LEU A 281 13.15 -21.58 -12.59
C LEU A 281 11.90 -22.47 -12.70
N ILE A 282 11.67 -23.11 -13.85
CA ILE A 282 10.50 -23.94 -14.11
C ILE A 282 10.94 -25.41 -14.16
N GLY A 283 10.78 -26.12 -13.04
CA GLY A 283 11.49 -27.36 -12.74
C GLY A 283 11.32 -28.50 -13.76
N ASN A 284 10.14 -28.66 -14.36
CA ASN A 284 9.91 -29.69 -15.39
C ASN A 284 10.03 -29.17 -16.83
N LEU A 285 10.36 -27.89 -17.04
CA LEU A 285 10.48 -27.33 -18.38
C LEU A 285 11.65 -27.96 -19.12
N GLY A 286 11.43 -28.36 -20.36
CA GLY A 286 12.47 -28.92 -21.24
C GLY A 286 12.79 -28.01 -22.42
N GLN A 287 11.92 -27.04 -22.75
CA GLN A 287 12.13 -26.14 -23.88
C GLN A 287 11.45 -24.79 -23.67
N VAL A 288 12.14 -23.72 -24.06
CA VAL A 288 11.60 -22.37 -24.24
C VAL A 288 11.58 -22.07 -25.72
N GLN A 289 10.44 -21.58 -26.22
CA GLN A 289 10.25 -21.16 -27.60
C GLN A 289 9.73 -19.74 -27.62
N TRP A 290 10.00 -19.02 -28.70
CA TRP A 290 9.36 -17.73 -28.93
C TRP A 290 9.05 -17.52 -30.41
N THR A 291 8.01 -16.74 -30.66
CA THR A 291 7.55 -16.39 -31.99
C THR A 291 7.40 -14.89 -32.14
N TYR A 292 7.78 -14.35 -33.29
CA TYR A 292 7.56 -12.96 -33.67
C TYR A 292 7.35 -12.84 -35.18
N ALA A 293 6.76 -11.73 -35.64
CA ALA A 293 6.60 -11.46 -37.06
C ALA A 293 7.84 -10.75 -37.64
N ALA A 294 8.39 -11.29 -38.73
CA ALA A 294 9.46 -10.69 -39.52
C ALA A 294 8.95 -9.50 -40.36
N PRO A 295 9.82 -8.67 -40.95
CA PRO A 295 9.41 -7.49 -41.72
C PRO A 295 8.48 -7.76 -42.91
N ASP A 296 8.51 -8.98 -43.44
CA ASP A 296 7.63 -9.44 -44.53
C ASP A 296 6.29 -10.02 -44.04
N GLY A 297 6.05 -10.01 -42.72
CA GLY A 297 4.87 -10.55 -42.06
C GLY A 297 4.91 -12.06 -41.81
N THR A 298 6.00 -12.74 -42.15
CA THR A 298 6.16 -14.17 -41.85
C THR A 298 6.42 -14.40 -40.36
N ALA A 299 5.85 -15.44 -39.80
CA ALA A 299 6.12 -15.83 -38.42
C ALA A 299 7.49 -16.53 -38.33
N VAL A 300 8.37 -15.99 -37.50
CA VAL A 300 9.65 -16.62 -37.13
C VAL A 300 9.46 -17.32 -35.79
N THR A 301 9.96 -18.54 -35.68
CA THR A 301 9.97 -19.32 -34.43
C THR A 301 11.40 -19.72 -34.11
N ARG A 302 11.79 -19.51 -32.86
CA ARG A 302 13.09 -19.91 -32.31
C ARG A 302 12.87 -20.72 -31.03
N SER A 303 13.89 -21.49 -30.65
CA SER A 303 13.82 -22.32 -29.45
C SER A 303 15.18 -22.50 -28.78
N VAL A 304 15.13 -22.76 -27.48
CA VAL A 304 16.24 -23.23 -26.65
C VAL A 304 15.75 -24.41 -25.83
N THR A 305 16.48 -25.51 -25.89
CA THR A 305 16.21 -26.72 -25.10
C THR A 305 17.10 -26.79 -23.86
N LEU A 306 16.67 -27.57 -22.88
CA LEU A 306 17.48 -27.88 -21.70
C LEU A 306 18.81 -28.55 -22.08
N GLU A 307 18.76 -29.50 -23.03
CA GLU A 307 19.94 -30.25 -23.48
C GLU A 307 21.00 -29.33 -24.09
N GLU A 308 20.60 -28.38 -24.95
CA GLU A 308 21.54 -27.42 -25.54
C GLU A 308 22.19 -26.52 -24.47
N VAL A 309 21.42 -26.11 -23.46
CA VAL A 309 21.93 -25.27 -22.36
C VAL A 309 22.88 -26.06 -21.47
N ASP A 310 22.51 -27.27 -21.07
CA ASP A 310 23.33 -28.13 -20.22
C ASP A 310 24.64 -28.52 -20.92
N GLN A 311 24.61 -28.73 -22.24
CA GLN A 311 25.82 -28.99 -23.04
C GLN A 311 26.76 -27.77 -23.10
N ALA A 312 26.23 -26.55 -23.17
CA ALA A 312 27.02 -25.33 -23.27
C ALA A 312 27.50 -24.80 -21.91
N LEU A 313 26.87 -25.22 -20.81
CA LEU A 313 27.12 -24.69 -19.47
C LEU A 313 28.59 -24.82 -18.99
N PRO A 314 29.31 -25.93 -19.23
CA PRO A 314 30.73 -26.02 -18.85
C PRO A 314 31.59 -24.94 -19.50
N ASP A 315 31.37 -24.66 -20.78
CA ASP A 315 32.12 -23.64 -21.53
C ASP A 315 31.81 -22.22 -21.02
N TRP A 316 30.56 -21.96 -20.61
CA TRP A 316 30.17 -20.68 -20.00
C TRP A 316 30.87 -20.45 -18.67
N ILE A 317 30.97 -21.50 -17.85
CA ILE A 317 31.66 -21.44 -16.55
C ILE A 317 33.17 -21.27 -16.74
N GLU A 318 33.78 -21.97 -17.68
CA GLU A 318 35.20 -21.79 -18.00
C GLU A 318 35.50 -20.34 -18.43
N ALA A 319 34.66 -19.78 -19.29
CA ALA A 319 34.79 -18.39 -19.73
C ALA A 319 34.60 -17.39 -18.57
N TYR A 320 33.59 -17.60 -17.71
CA TYR A 320 33.36 -16.78 -16.52
C TYR A 320 34.56 -16.82 -15.57
N ASN A 321 35.06 -18.02 -15.26
CA ASN A 321 36.22 -18.20 -14.39
C ASN A 321 37.45 -17.48 -14.91
N LEU A 322 37.67 -17.51 -16.24
CA LEU A 322 38.77 -16.82 -16.89
C LEU A 322 38.67 -15.28 -16.76
N ASP A 323 37.49 -14.71 -16.97
CA ASP A 323 37.27 -13.25 -16.95
C ASP A 323 37.18 -12.71 -15.50
N ALA A 324 36.41 -13.37 -14.65
CA ALA A 324 36.17 -12.95 -13.27
C ALA A 324 37.28 -13.37 -12.29
N GLY A 325 38.20 -14.25 -12.70
CA GLY A 325 39.21 -14.85 -11.81
C GLY A 325 38.59 -15.77 -10.75
N ALA A 326 37.44 -16.38 -11.07
CA ALA A 326 36.73 -17.32 -10.22
C ALA A 326 37.20 -18.77 -10.44
N ASP A 327 36.76 -19.68 -9.57
CA ASP A 327 37.05 -21.12 -9.66
C ASP A 327 35.77 -21.93 -9.45
N TRP A 328 34.74 -21.61 -10.22
CA TRP A 328 33.45 -22.29 -10.15
C TRP A 328 33.48 -23.62 -10.89
N THR A 329 32.76 -24.60 -10.35
CA THR A 329 32.51 -25.88 -11.03
C THR A 329 31.13 -25.83 -11.67
N ALA A 330 31.04 -26.17 -12.95
CA ALA A 330 29.76 -26.25 -13.64
C ALA A 330 28.89 -27.36 -13.02
N PRO A 331 27.62 -27.09 -12.68
CA PRO A 331 26.70 -28.14 -12.27
C PRO A 331 26.33 -29.05 -13.45
N GLU A 332 25.69 -30.18 -13.17
CA GLU A 332 25.27 -31.12 -14.22
C GLU A 332 24.16 -30.53 -15.11
N SER A 333 23.30 -29.70 -14.53
CA SER A 333 22.23 -29.02 -15.26
C SER A 333 22.06 -27.58 -14.81
N VAL A 334 21.60 -26.72 -15.73
CA VAL A 334 21.22 -25.34 -15.39
C VAL A 334 20.10 -25.29 -14.32
N LYS A 335 19.35 -26.38 -14.17
CA LYS A 335 18.32 -26.52 -13.12
C LYS A 335 18.88 -26.54 -11.71
N ASP A 336 20.14 -26.92 -11.53
CA ASP A 336 20.76 -26.98 -10.21
C ASP A 336 20.96 -25.58 -9.62
N TYR A 337 21.04 -24.54 -10.46
CA TYR A 337 21.03 -23.15 -10.00
C TYR A 337 19.73 -22.74 -9.31
N ALA A 338 18.65 -23.50 -9.50
CA ALA A 338 17.40 -23.26 -8.79
C ALA A 338 17.36 -23.92 -7.41
N ALA A 339 18.40 -24.66 -6.98
CA ALA A 339 18.41 -25.40 -5.71
C ALA A 339 18.58 -24.50 -4.48
N SER A 340 19.30 -23.39 -4.59
CA SER A 340 19.49 -22.41 -3.51
C SER A 340 19.55 -20.98 -4.04
N PRO A 341 19.27 -19.97 -3.19
CA PRO A 341 19.49 -18.56 -3.55
C PRO A 341 20.92 -18.26 -4.01
N ALA A 342 21.94 -18.83 -3.35
CA ALA A 342 23.34 -18.66 -3.73
C ALA A 342 23.62 -19.18 -5.15
N ALA A 343 23.13 -20.37 -5.49
CA ALA A 343 23.28 -20.92 -6.83
C ALA A 343 22.56 -20.04 -7.86
N LEU A 344 21.35 -19.55 -7.56
CA LEU A 344 20.64 -18.68 -8.49
C LEU A 344 21.35 -17.33 -8.69
N GLN A 345 21.98 -16.78 -7.66
CA GLN A 345 22.82 -15.60 -7.78
C GLN A 345 23.99 -15.86 -8.75
N GLN A 346 24.67 -17.00 -8.64
CA GLN A 346 25.74 -17.35 -9.59
C GLN A 346 25.23 -17.42 -11.04
N LEU A 347 24.02 -17.97 -11.28
CA LEU A 347 23.42 -17.95 -12.62
C LEU A 347 23.20 -16.52 -13.14
N LEU A 348 22.82 -15.58 -12.28
CA LEU A 348 22.71 -14.18 -12.68
C LEU A 348 24.06 -13.56 -13.00
N ASP A 349 25.07 -13.84 -12.19
CA ASP A 349 26.42 -13.32 -12.41
C ASP A 349 26.99 -13.82 -13.76
N LEU A 350 26.74 -15.09 -14.11
CA LEU A 350 27.04 -15.62 -15.46
C LEU A 350 26.37 -14.79 -16.56
N THR A 351 25.10 -14.42 -16.36
CA THR A 351 24.35 -13.68 -17.39
C THR A 351 24.81 -12.23 -17.54
N CYS A 352 25.34 -11.62 -16.47
CA CYS A 352 25.82 -10.23 -16.46
C CYS A 352 27.09 -10.01 -17.28
N LEU A 353 27.97 -11.02 -17.38
CA LEU A 353 29.19 -10.95 -18.20
C LEU A 353 28.93 -11.21 -19.70
N GLY A 354 27.67 -11.48 -20.10
CA GLY A 354 27.25 -11.33 -21.49
C GLY A 354 27.70 -12.45 -22.45
N PHE A 355 27.68 -13.70 -22.00
CA PHE A 355 28.21 -14.85 -22.75
C PHE A 355 27.35 -15.42 -23.89
N TYR A 356 26.47 -14.65 -24.51
CA TYR A 356 25.51 -15.22 -25.47
C TYR A 356 25.70 -14.65 -26.87
N VAL A 357 26.63 -15.23 -27.63
CA VAL A 357 26.52 -15.23 -29.11
C VAL A 357 25.96 -16.57 -29.53
N VAL A 358 24.76 -16.51 -30.10
CA VAL A 358 24.18 -17.67 -30.76
C VAL A 358 24.62 -17.68 -32.21
N THR A 359 25.21 -18.81 -32.61
CA THR A 359 25.53 -19.09 -34.00
C THR A 359 24.64 -20.25 -34.46
N GLU A 360 23.84 -20.02 -35.50
CA GLU A 360 23.09 -21.10 -36.16
C GLU A 360 24.02 -21.76 -37.19
N GLU A 361 24.55 -22.94 -36.88
CA GLU A 361 25.30 -23.78 -37.84
C GLU A 361 24.46 -25.01 -38.19
N ASP A 362 24.16 -25.21 -39.48
CA ASP A 362 23.42 -26.39 -39.99
C ASP A 362 22.08 -26.70 -39.29
N GLY A 363 21.42 -25.68 -38.73
CA GLY A 363 20.15 -25.80 -38.00
C GLY A 363 20.31 -26.14 -36.51
N THR A 364 21.55 -26.29 -36.02
CA THR A 364 21.88 -26.43 -34.60
C THR A 364 22.20 -25.06 -34.00
N THR A 365 21.61 -24.79 -32.84
CA THR A 365 21.86 -23.56 -32.07
C THR A 365 23.09 -23.78 -31.21
N ILE A 366 24.19 -23.08 -31.51
CA ILE A 366 25.41 -23.13 -30.70
C ILE A 366 25.47 -21.87 -29.84
N PHE A 367 25.65 -22.05 -28.53
CA PHE A 367 25.87 -20.98 -27.58
C PHE A 367 27.37 -20.79 -27.37
N THR A 368 27.87 -19.59 -27.61
CA THR A 368 29.30 -19.28 -27.46
C THR A 368 29.52 -18.08 -26.55
N PRO A 369 30.52 -18.14 -25.64
CA PRO A 369 30.90 -17.01 -24.82
C PRO A 369 31.45 -15.86 -25.66
N GLN A 370 31.19 -14.61 -25.26
CA GLN A 370 31.87 -13.44 -25.83
C GLN A 370 33.25 -13.33 -25.17
N PHE A 371 34.31 -13.44 -25.97
CA PHE A 371 35.70 -13.21 -25.55
C PHE A 371 36.12 -11.76 -25.78
#